data_AF-A0A3B9T2K2-F1
#
_entry.id   AF-A0A3B9T2K2-F1
#
_cell.length_a   1.000
_cell.length_b   1.000
_cell.length_c   1.000
_cell.angle_alpha   90.00
_cell.angle_beta   90.00
_cell.angle_gamma   90.00
#
_symmetry.space_group_name_H-M   'P 1'
#
loop_
_entity.id
_entity.type
_entity.pdbx_description
1 polymer ?
#
loop_
_entity_poly.entity_id
_entity_poly.type
_entity_poly.pdbx_seq_one_letter_code
_entity_poly.pdbx_strand_id
1 'polypeptide(L)' 'MISAGDFRNGMTFEMDGQVVQVIEFQHVKPGKGAAFVRTKYKNVITGAVVETSFNPTAKFPTAFVERKDMQY' A
#
# COMPACT_ATOMS: atom_id res chain seq x y z
N MET A 1 10.73 -7.37 0.08
CA MET A 1 9.48 -7.24 0.84
C MET A 1 9.51 -5.92 1.57
N ILE A 2 8.40 -5.19 1.61
CA ILE A 2 8.23 -3.93 2.33
C ILE A 2 7.38 -4.16 3.58
N SER A 3 7.64 -3.44 4.66
CA SER A 3 6.78 -3.48 5.85
C SER A 3 5.67 -2.44 5.73
N ALA A 4 4.49 -2.70 6.29
CA ALA A 4 3.41 -1.71 6.32
C ALA A 4 3.82 -0.40 7.02
N GLY A 5 4.70 -0.48 8.03
CA GLY A 5 5.28 0.68 8.70
C GLY A 5 6.08 1.62 7.79
N ASP A 6 6.59 1.09 6.68
CA ASP A 6 7.44 1.81 5.71
C ASP A 6 6.65 2.34 4.51
N PHE A 7 5.32 2.22 4.51
CA PHE A 7 4.50 2.69 3.41
C PHE A 7 4.69 4.20 3.15
N ARG A 8 4.67 4.54 1.86
CA ARG A 8 4.71 5.90 1.32
C ARG A 8 3.73 6.02 0.17
N ASN A 9 3.18 7.21 0.00
CA ASN A 9 2.29 7.50 -1.12
C ASN A 9 3.01 7.21 -2.45
N GLY A 10 2.30 6.57 -3.38
CA GLY A 10 2.81 6.17 -4.67
C GLY A 10 3.54 4.83 -4.71
N MET A 11 3.87 4.22 -3.56
CA MET A 11 4.50 2.90 -3.52
C MET A 11 3.55 1.81 -4.04
N THR A 12 4.13 0.81 -4.70
CA THR A 12 3.40 -0.35 -5.23
C THR A 12 3.82 -1.62 -4.50
N PHE A 13 2.82 -2.43 -4.14
CA PHE A 13 3.02 -3.70 -3.46
C PHE A 13 2.01 -4.73 -3.95
N GLU A 14 2.30 -6.00 -3.67
CA GLU A 14 1.40 -7.09 -3.98
C GLU A 14 0.55 -7.43 -2.76
N MET A 15 -0.76 -7.53 -2.97
CA MET A 15 -1.73 -7.94 -1.97
C MET A 15 -2.75 -8.87 -2.62
N ASP A 16 -2.91 -10.08 -2.09
CA ASP A 16 -3.83 -11.10 -2.60
C ASP A 16 -3.65 -11.41 -4.10
N GLY A 17 -2.39 -11.43 -4.57
CA GLY A 17 -2.05 -11.63 -5.98
C GLY A 17 -2.35 -10.44 -6.90
N GLN A 18 -2.75 -9.30 -6.33
CA GLN A 18 -3.04 -8.07 -7.06
C GLN A 18 -1.97 -7.02 -6.79
N VAL A 19 -1.59 -6.29 -7.84
CA VAL A 19 -0.71 -5.13 -7.73
C VAL A 19 -1.54 -3.92 -7.32
N VAL A 20 -1.20 -3.36 -6.16
CA VAL A 20 -1.86 -2.20 -5.57
C VAL A 20 -0.86 -1.07 -5.36
N GLN A 21 -1.34 0.17 -5.45
CA GLN A 21 -0.58 1.39 -5.22
C GLN A 21 -1.13 2.12 -3.99
N VAL A 22 -0.26 2.46 -3.02
CA VAL A 22 -0.63 3.29 -1.87
C VAL A 22 -1.01 4.69 -2.36
N ILE A 23 -2.22 5.12 -2.03
CA ILE A 23 -2.68 6.49 -2.24
C ILE A 23 -2.33 7.34 -1.02
N GLU A 24 -2.66 6.81 0.16
CA GLU A 24 -2.55 7.50 1.44
C GLU A 24 -2.24 6.49 2.53
N PHE A 25 -1.43 6.88 3.51
CA PHE A 25 -1.16 6.07 4.69
C PHE A 25 -1.14 6.94 5.95
N GLN A 26 -1.54 6.36 7.07
CA GLN A 26 -1.52 6.99 8.38
C GLN A 26 -1.02 6.00 9.41
N HIS A 27 0.15 6.29 10.01
CA HIS A 27 0.65 5.51 11.13
C HIS A 27 -0.01 6.00 12.42
N VAL A 28 -0.83 5.16 13.04
CA VAL A 28 -1.54 5.44 14.28
C VAL A 28 -0.91 4.66 15.42
N LYS A 29 -0.49 5.38 16.46
CA LYS A 29 0.00 4.82 17.73
C LYS A 29 -0.96 5.22 18.85
N PRO A 30 -2.00 4.42 19.15
CA PRO A 30 -2.94 4.74 20.21
C PRO A 30 -2.22 4.69 21.56
N GLY A 31 -2.48 5.64 22.46
CA GLY A 31 -1.79 5.72 23.75
C GLY A 31 -1.94 4.45 24.61
N LYS A 32 -3.02 3.70 24.41
CA LYS A 32 -3.22 2.33 24.92
C LYS A 32 -3.71 1.45 23.76
N GLY A 33 -2.83 0.63 23.18
CA GLY A 33 -3.18 -0.32 22.11
C GLY A 33 -2.00 -0.64 21.19
N ALA A 34 -2.21 -1.59 20.27
CA ALA A 34 -1.22 -1.90 19.24
C ALA A 34 -1.20 -0.81 18.16
N ALA A 35 -0.01 -0.46 17.67
CA ALA A 35 0.14 0.44 16.54
C ALA A 35 -0.40 -0.21 15.25
N PHE A 36 -0.98 0.60 14.36
CA PHE A 36 -1.44 0.15 13.05
C PHE A 36 -1.20 1.23 12.01
N VAL A 37 -1.09 0.81 10.75
CA VAL A 37 -1.01 1.71 9.60
C VAL A 37 -2.32 1.61 8.85
N ARG A 38 -3.13 2.66 8.88
CA ARG A 38 -4.32 2.78 8.05
C ARG A 38 -3.88 3.21 6.66
N THR A 39 -4.19 2.41 5.65
CA THR A 39 -3.69 2.62 4.29
C THR A 39 -4.84 2.56 3.32
N LYS A 40 -4.96 3.61 2.50
CA LYS A 40 -5.81 3.64 1.32
C LYS A 40 -4.95 3.28 0.12
N TYR A 41 -5.33 2.25 -0.62
CA TYR A 41 -4.60 1.80 -1.80
C TYR A 41 -5.56 1.58 -2.97
N LYS A 42 -5.00 1.70 -4.18
CA LYS A 42 -5.70 1.51 -5.44
C LYS A 42 -5.16 0.30 -6.17
N ASN A 43 -6.02 -0.60 -6.61
CA ASN A 43 -5.62 -1.65 -7.52
C ASN A 43 -5.20 -1.04 -8.88
N VAL A 44 -4.00 -1.37 -9.35
CA VAL A 44 -3.42 -0.79 -10.56
C VAL A 44 -4.13 -1.28 -11.83
N ILE A 45 -4.71 -2.47 -11.80
CA ILE A 45 -5.43 -3.09 -12.92
C ILE A 45 -6.90 -2.64 -12.95
N THR A 46 -7.61 -2.82 -11.83
CA THR A 46 -9.08 -2.56 -11.78
C THR A 46 -9.43 -1.13 -11.42
N GLY A 47 -8.49 -0.38 -10.86
CA GLY A 47 -8.72 0.98 -10.38
C GLY A 47 -9.52 1.08 -9.07
N ALA A 48 -9.95 -0.05 -8.49
CA ALA A 48 -10.70 -0.08 -7.23
C ALA A 48 -9.86 0.48 -6.08
N VAL A 49 -10.48 1.30 -5.23
CA VAL A 49 -9.84 1.90 -4.05
C VAL A 49 -10.37 1.23 -2.79
N VAL A 50 -9.46 0.76 -1.95
CA VAL A 50 -9.77 0.07 -0.69
C VAL A 50 -9.00 0.73 0.44
N GLU A 51 -9.63 0.82 1.61
CA GLU A 51 -9.01 1.30 2.83
C GLU A 51 -8.94 0.15 3.85
N THR A 52 -7.72 -0.20 4.25
CA THR A 52 -7.45 -1.31 5.16
C THR A 52 -6.41 -0.89 6.19
N SER A 53 -6.51 -1.43 7.41
CA SER A 53 -5.50 -1.23 8.46
C SER A 53 -4.57 -2.44 8.53
N PHE A 54 -3.27 -2.17 8.54
CA PHE A 54 -2.22 -3.18 8.59
C PHE A 54 -1.44 -3.11 9.90
N ASN A 55 -0.94 -4.25 10.37
CA ASN A 55 0.07 -4.27 11.41
C ASN A 55 1.39 -3.68 10.83
N PRO A 56 2.08 -2.74 11.50
CA PRO A 56 3.30 -2.11 10.96
C PRO A 56 4.41 -3.11 10.61
N THR A 57 4.43 -4.28 11.24
CA THR A 57 5.40 -5.36 10.98
C THR A 57 4.99 -6.31 9.87
N ALA A 58 3.77 -6.20 9.35
CA ALA A 58 3.30 -7.00 8.22
C ALA A 58 4.15 -6.70 6.98
N LYS A 59 4.60 -7.76 6.30
CA LYS A 59 5.48 -7.67 5.15
C LYS A 59 4.74 -8.03 3.88
N PHE A 60 4.95 -7.25 2.82
CA PHE A 60 4.34 -7.43 1.52
C PHE A 60 5.41 -7.56 0.42
N PRO A 61 5.20 -8.36 -0.63
CA PRO A 61 6.05 -8.35 -1.79
C PRO A 61 6.03 -6.97 -2.47
N THR A 62 7.18 -6.50 -2.92
CA THR A 62 7.27 -5.26 -3.68
C THR A 62 6.84 -5.54 -5.11
N ALA A 63 5.91 -4.74 -5.65
CA ALA A 63 5.52 -4.83 -7.04
C ALA A 63 6.22 -3.73 -7.85
N PHE A 64 6.89 -4.07 -8.94
CA PHE A 64 7.48 -3.09 -9.86
C PHE A 64 6.49 -2.79 -10.98
N VAL A 65 6.19 -1.51 -11.19
CA VAL A 65 5.30 -1.05 -12.27
C VAL A 65 6.08 -0.10 -13.15
N GLU A 66 6.30 -0.50 -14.41
CA GLU A 66 6.91 0.35 -15.42
C GLU A 66 5.80 1.19 -16.08
N ARG A 67 5.90 2.51 -15.99
CA ARG A 67 5.03 3.42 -16.75
C ARG A 67 5.81 3.89 -17.99
N LYS A 68 5.23 3.70 -19.17
CA LYS A 68 5.76 4.21 -20.43
C LYS A 68 4.81 5.26 -20.99
N ASP A 69 5.33 6.45 -21.24
CA ASP A 69 4.61 7.46 -22.00
C ASP A 69 4.65 7.05 -23.48
N MET A 70 3.47 6.93 -24.10
CA MET A 70 3.33 6.60 -25.50
C MET A 70 2.65 7.76 -26.22
N GLN A 71 3.15 8.11 -27.40
CA GLN A 71 2.54 9.08 -28.30
C GLN A 71 1.82 8.30 -29.41
N TYR A 72 0.58 8.69 -29.71
CA TYR A 72 -0.20 8.15 -30.83
C TYR A 72 0.25 8.77 -32.15
#